data_AF-A0A419SZI0-F1
#
_entry.id   AF-A0A419SZI0-F1
#
_cell.length_a   1.000
_cell.length_b   1.000
_cell.length_c   1.000
_cell.angle_alpha   90.00
_cell.angle_beta   90.00
_cell.angle_gamma   90.00
#
_symmetry.space_group_name_H-M   'P 1'
#
loop_
_entity.id
_entity.type
_entity.pdbx_description
1 polymer ?
#
loop_
_entity_poly.entity_id
_entity_poly.type
_entity_poly.pdbx_seq_one_letter_code
_entity_poly.pdbx_strand_id
1 'polypeptide(L)'
;MNLMDYTNLCHGKKEKRRDSEVNMEMNYSREWKEFLEKKAEFESTSFYYNNNVEKNKKKNDLRKALEETDLLSQLSVVRMMGEGYIFTDSIELVLEEVVEIAITGHEECAGWAGIALNHLSKKKWKDKIIELINFYTDRNRDDNAVFHHSWLLLYKLGFKHALKEYIEKYKIYMEGELDNDDLSDIENMVER
;
A
#
# COMPACT_ATOMS: atom_id res chain seq x y z
N MET A 1 43.48 -37.95 19.42
CA MET A 1 44.60 -38.14 18.48
C MET A 1 43.99 -38.30 17.09
N ASN A 2 44.41 -37.44 16.17
CA ASN A 2 44.00 -37.37 14.77
C ASN A 2 44.38 -38.64 14.01
N LEU A 3 43.66 -38.99 12.93
CA LEU A 3 44.27 -39.46 11.68
C LEU A 3 43.22 -39.57 10.54
N MET A 4 43.49 -38.77 9.52
CA MET A 4 42.91 -38.77 8.18
C MET A 4 43.16 -40.07 7.40
N ASP A 5 42.26 -40.27 6.42
CA ASP A 5 42.45 -40.88 5.09
C ASP A 5 42.93 -42.33 4.95
N TYR A 6 42.03 -43.16 4.43
CA TYR A 6 42.36 -44.16 3.41
C TYR A 6 41.26 -44.21 2.34
N THR A 7 41.50 -43.47 1.26
CA THR A 7 40.93 -43.69 -0.07
C THR A 7 41.36 -45.04 -0.64
N ASN A 8 40.47 -45.65 -1.45
CA ASN A 8 40.67 -46.62 -2.55
C ASN A 8 39.78 -47.88 -2.39
N LEU A 9 39.12 -48.47 -3.39
CA LEU A 9 39.19 -48.39 -4.86
C LEU A 9 38.01 -49.24 -5.43
N CYS A 10 37.51 -48.87 -6.62
CA CYS A 10 36.82 -49.72 -7.62
C CYS A 10 35.37 -50.17 -7.32
N HIS A 11 34.37 -50.14 -8.21
CA HIS A 11 34.29 -50.00 -9.67
C HIS A 11 32.81 -49.80 -10.06
N GLY A 12 32.54 -48.94 -11.05
CA GLY A 12 31.48 -49.18 -12.05
C GLY A 12 30.02 -48.84 -11.70
N LYS A 13 29.59 -47.62 -12.06
CA LYS A 13 28.70 -47.35 -13.21
C LYS A 13 28.31 -45.86 -13.19
N LYS A 14 28.69 -45.16 -14.25
CA LYS A 14 28.25 -43.78 -14.53
C LYS A 14 26.75 -43.82 -14.88
N GLU A 15 25.90 -43.65 -13.88
CA GLU A 15 24.49 -43.37 -14.12
C GLU A 15 24.32 -41.86 -14.12
N LYS A 16 24.11 -41.30 -15.32
CA LYS A 16 23.76 -39.89 -15.53
C LYS A 16 22.47 -39.61 -14.75
N ARG A 17 22.59 -39.05 -13.54
CA ARG A 17 21.51 -38.25 -12.97
C ARG A 17 21.43 -36.99 -13.82
N ARG A 18 20.53 -37.02 -14.80
CA ARG A 18 19.89 -35.79 -15.27
C ARG A 18 19.09 -35.30 -14.08
N ASP A 19 19.68 -34.41 -13.31
CA ASP A 19 18.91 -33.52 -12.46
C ASP A 19 18.00 -32.78 -13.41
N SER A 20 16.74 -33.23 -13.47
CA SER A 20 15.66 -32.43 -14.00
C SER A 20 15.54 -31.25 -13.05
N GLU A 21 16.23 -30.16 -13.37
CA GLU A 21 15.82 -28.83 -12.97
C GLU A 21 14.35 -28.71 -13.40
N VAL A 22 13.46 -28.99 -12.46
CA VAL A 22 12.07 -28.61 -12.55
C VAL A 22 12.09 -27.09 -12.44
N ASN A 23 12.31 -26.43 -13.57
CA ASN A 23 12.05 -25.02 -13.74
C ASN A 23 10.52 -24.87 -13.61
N MET A 24 10.04 -24.76 -12.37
CA MET A 24 8.70 -24.29 -12.08
C MET A 24 8.69 -22.79 -12.39
N GLU A 25 8.71 -22.43 -13.68
CA GLU A 25 8.20 -21.15 -14.11
C GLU A 25 6.73 -21.13 -13.71
N MET A 26 6.45 -20.51 -12.56
CA MET A 26 5.07 -20.23 -12.18
C MET A 26 4.43 -19.47 -13.34
N ASN A 27 3.46 -20.11 -13.99
CA ASN A 27 2.70 -19.51 -15.09
C ASN A 27 1.75 -18.47 -14.53
N TYR A 28 2.31 -17.31 -14.18
CA TYR A 28 1.54 -16.12 -13.88
C TYR A 28 0.79 -15.66 -15.12
N SER A 29 -0.38 -15.04 -14.92
CA SER A 29 -1.14 -14.41 -15.99
C SER A 29 -0.28 -13.35 -16.69
N ARG A 30 -0.61 -13.05 -17.96
CA ARG A 30 0.12 -12.04 -18.73
C ARG A 30 0.08 -10.69 -18.02
N GLU A 31 -1.08 -10.35 -17.46
CA GLU A 31 -1.33 -9.13 -16.71
C GLU A 31 -0.43 -9.03 -15.47
N TRP A 32 -0.20 -10.16 -14.79
CA TRP A 32 0.70 -10.21 -13.63
C TRP A 32 2.17 -10.05 -14.03
N LYS A 33 2.59 -10.63 -15.16
CA LYS A 33 3.95 -10.47 -15.67
C LYS A 33 4.20 -9.02 -16.11
N GLU A 34 3.27 -8.43 -16.85
CA GLU A 34 3.32 -7.00 -17.24
C GLU A 34 3.36 -6.08 -16.02
N PHE A 35 2.60 -6.40 -14.96
CA PHE A 35 2.66 -5.67 -13.70
C PHE A 35 4.06 -5.75 -13.05
N LEU A 36 4.66 -6.93 -12.98
CA LEU A 36 5.99 -7.11 -12.37
C LEU A 36 7.09 -6.39 -13.16
N GLU A 37 7.03 -6.39 -14.49
CA GLU A 37 7.97 -5.65 -15.33
C GLU A 37 7.85 -4.14 -15.13
N LYS A 38 6.61 -3.61 -15.15
CA LYS A 38 6.35 -2.19 -14.87
C LYS A 38 6.80 -1.80 -13.47
N LYS A 39 6.60 -2.67 -12.48
CA LYS A 39 7.10 -2.48 -11.11
C LYS A 39 8.63 -2.36 -11.11
N ALA A 40 9.35 -3.28 -11.75
CA ALA A 40 10.82 -3.26 -11.77
C ALA A 40 11.39 -2.03 -12.52
N GLU A 41 10.80 -1.65 -13.65
CA GLU A 41 11.18 -0.43 -14.39
C GLU A 41 10.96 0.82 -13.54
N PHE A 42 9.82 0.87 -12.84
CA PHE A 42 9.48 1.96 -11.97
C PHE A 42 10.38 2.03 -10.73
N GLU A 43 10.73 0.90 -10.10
CA GLU A 43 11.64 0.84 -8.95
C GLU A 43 13.03 1.41 -9.31
N SER A 44 13.57 0.99 -10.45
CA SER A 44 14.84 1.50 -10.98
C SER A 44 14.79 3.00 -11.25
N THR A 45 13.70 3.46 -11.87
CA THR A 45 13.48 4.87 -12.17
C THR A 45 13.28 5.70 -10.90
N SER A 46 12.52 5.19 -9.92
CA SER A 46 12.22 5.86 -8.66
C SER A 46 13.46 6.12 -7.82
N PHE A 47 14.40 5.18 -7.79
CA PHE A 47 15.66 5.37 -7.08
C PHE A 47 16.49 6.50 -7.70
N TYR A 48 16.60 6.54 -9.03
CA TYR A 48 17.29 7.62 -9.74
C TYR A 48 16.58 8.97 -9.56
N TYR A 49 15.25 8.95 -9.68
CA TYR A 49 14.38 10.12 -9.66
C TYR A 49 14.36 10.78 -8.26
N ASN A 50 14.31 9.97 -7.19
CA ASN A 50 14.36 10.46 -5.81
C ASN A 50 15.68 11.16 -5.45
N ASN A 51 16.80 10.79 -6.07
CA ASN A 51 18.09 11.39 -5.74
C ASN A 51 18.48 12.58 -6.64
N ASN A 52 17.94 12.65 -7.85
CA ASN A 52 18.46 13.57 -8.88
C ASN A 52 17.44 14.59 -9.43
N VAL A 53 16.18 14.53 -9.00
CA VAL A 53 15.13 15.43 -9.51
C VAL A 53 14.66 16.41 -8.43
N GLU A 54 14.38 17.65 -8.83
CA GLU A 54 13.87 18.70 -7.94
C GLU A 54 12.46 18.38 -7.40
N LYS A 55 12.18 18.85 -6.18
CA LYS A 55 10.93 18.57 -5.44
C LYS A 55 9.65 18.94 -6.20
N ASN A 56 9.65 20.08 -6.90
CA ASN A 56 8.47 20.55 -7.64
C ASN A 56 8.17 19.67 -8.86
N LYS A 57 9.22 19.26 -9.60
CA LYS A 57 9.07 18.35 -10.73
C LYS A 57 8.59 16.97 -10.26
N LYS A 58 9.13 16.48 -9.14
CA LYS A 58 8.67 15.23 -8.51
C LYS A 58 7.19 15.25 -8.17
N LYS A 59 6.75 16.33 -7.51
CA LYS A 59 5.34 16.50 -7.16
C LYS A 59 4.44 16.46 -8.39
N ASN A 60 4.79 17.18 -9.44
CA ASN A 60 3.99 17.23 -10.67
C ASN A 60 3.92 15.87 -11.37
N ASP A 61 5.05 15.15 -11.48
CA ASP A 61 5.07 13.86 -12.15
C ASP A 61 4.32 12.78 -11.34
N LEU A 62 4.41 12.80 -10.01
CA LEU A 62 3.63 11.92 -9.14
C LEU A 62 2.12 12.22 -9.22
N ARG A 63 1.73 13.50 -9.19
CA ARG A 63 0.34 13.91 -9.39
C ARG A 63 -0.20 13.42 -10.72
N LYS A 64 0.57 13.62 -11.78
CA LYS A 64 0.23 13.14 -13.11
C LYS A 64 -0.03 11.63 -13.14
N ALA A 65 0.82 10.86 -12.47
CA ALA A 65 0.69 9.41 -12.37
C ALA A 65 -0.49 8.94 -11.48
N LEU A 66 -1.03 9.82 -10.64
CA LEU A 66 -2.22 9.53 -9.83
C LEU A 66 -3.50 10.04 -10.50
N GLU A 67 -3.49 11.21 -11.13
CA GLU A 67 -4.70 11.87 -11.66
C GLU A 67 -4.97 11.53 -13.14
N GLU A 68 -3.93 11.30 -13.97
CA GLU A 68 -4.06 11.29 -15.43
C GLU A 68 -3.93 9.89 -16.06
N THR A 69 -3.89 8.81 -15.28
CA THR A 69 -3.62 7.45 -15.77
C THR A 69 -4.67 6.43 -15.35
N ASP A 70 -4.70 5.29 -16.05
CA ASP A 70 -5.60 4.17 -15.76
C ASP A 70 -5.45 3.62 -14.33
N LEU A 71 -6.47 2.89 -13.88
CA LEU A 71 -6.53 2.28 -12.56
C LEU A 71 -5.31 1.41 -12.23
N LEU A 72 -4.76 0.71 -13.23
CA LEU A 72 -3.59 -0.16 -13.06
C LEU A 72 -2.35 0.66 -12.66
N SER A 73 -2.19 1.82 -13.29
CA SER A 73 -1.07 2.74 -13.02
C SER A 73 -1.18 3.37 -11.64
N GLN A 74 -2.38 3.82 -11.25
CA GLN A 74 -2.66 4.29 -9.89
C GLN A 74 -2.35 3.22 -8.85
N LEU A 75 -2.85 1.99 -9.07
CA LEU A 75 -2.63 0.84 -8.20
C LEU A 75 -1.14 0.54 -8.02
N SER A 76 -0.37 0.51 -9.12
CA SER A 76 1.07 0.31 -9.07
C SER A 76 1.75 1.37 -8.19
N VAL A 77 1.50 2.66 -8.46
CA VAL A 77 2.14 3.76 -7.73
C VAL A 77 1.82 3.70 -6.23
N VAL A 78 0.54 3.57 -5.89
CA VAL A 78 0.08 3.56 -4.50
C VAL A 78 0.57 2.31 -3.76
N ARG A 79 0.56 1.13 -4.40
CA ARG A 79 1.10 -0.10 -3.83
C ARG A 79 2.58 0.05 -3.50
N MET A 80 3.37 0.66 -4.37
CA MET A 80 4.81 0.87 -4.12
C MET A 80 5.06 1.85 -2.97
N MET A 81 4.24 2.90 -2.84
CA MET A 81 4.25 3.77 -1.66
C MET A 81 3.93 2.96 -0.39
N GLY A 82 2.93 2.08 -0.45
CA GLY A 82 2.57 1.17 0.64
C GLY A 82 3.61 0.09 0.96
N GLU A 83 4.41 -0.33 0.00
CA GLU A 83 5.51 -1.28 0.20
C GLU A 83 6.81 -0.58 0.66
N GLY A 84 6.83 0.76 0.73
CA GLY A 84 7.96 1.55 1.26
C GLY A 84 9.08 1.82 0.25
N TYR A 85 8.86 1.54 -1.04
CA TYR A 85 9.84 1.83 -2.11
C TYR A 85 9.99 3.33 -2.40
N ILE A 86 8.94 4.09 -2.10
CA ILE A 86 8.93 5.55 -2.13
C ILE A 86 8.98 6.02 -0.67
N PHE A 87 10.08 6.68 -0.27
CA PHE A 87 10.25 7.21 1.09
C PHE A 87 9.09 8.12 1.50
N THR A 88 8.80 8.20 2.80
CA THR A 88 7.74 9.05 3.38
C THR A 88 7.68 10.43 2.76
N ASP A 89 8.84 11.07 2.56
CA ASP A 89 8.99 12.43 2.03
C ASP A 89 8.37 12.65 0.65
N SER A 90 8.22 11.59 -0.15
CA SER A 90 7.59 11.64 -1.46
C SER A 90 6.07 11.43 -1.37
N ILE A 91 5.59 10.60 -0.43
CA ILE A 91 4.15 10.52 -0.11
C ILE A 91 3.66 11.89 0.39
N GLU A 92 4.49 12.62 1.16
CA GLU A 92 4.17 14.00 1.60
C GLU A 92 3.87 14.95 0.43
N LEU A 93 4.44 14.72 -0.76
CA LEU A 93 4.24 15.60 -1.92
C LEU A 93 2.84 15.49 -2.52
N VAL A 94 2.21 14.34 -2.33
CA VAL A 94 0.93 13.95 -2.94
C VAL A 94 -0.07 13.45 -1.89
N LEU A 95 0.05 13.96 -0.66
CA LEU A 95 -0.78 13.55 0.47
C LEU A 95 -2.27 13.66 0.17
N GLU A 96 -2.68 14.75 -0.48
CA GLU A 96 -4.07 15.04 -0.81
C GLU A 96 -4.64 14.00 -1.77
N GLU A 97 -3.91 13.69 -2.84
CA GLU A 97 -4.31 12.72 -3.86
C GLU A 97 -4.35 11.30 -3.29
N VAL A 98 -3.42 10.93 -2.40
CA VAL A 98 -3.43 9.61 -1.75
C VAL A 98 -4.59 9.49 -0.76
N VAL A 99 -4.93 10.55 -0.02
CA VAL A 99 -6.13 10.53 0.84
C VAL A 99 -7.38 10.44 -0.01
N GLU A 100 -7.50 11.20 -1.09
CA GLU A 100 -8.64 11.11 -2.01
C GLU A 100 -8.83 9.66 -2.50
N ILE A 101 -7.78 9.02 -3.01
CA ILE A 101 -7.82 7.63 -3.46
C ILE A 101 -8.20 6.67 -2.33
N ALA A 102 -7.72 6.90 -1.11
CA ALA A 102 -8.07 6.07 0.04
C ALA A 102 -9.56 6.13 0.40
N ILE A 103 -10.25 7.19 0.01
CA ILE A 103 -11.65 7.46 0.37
C ILE A 103 -12.61 7.17 -0.78
N THR A 104 -12.27 7.62 -1.99
CA THR A 104 -13.13 7.57 -3.17
C THR A 104 -12.63 6.61 -4.25
N GLY A 105 -11.44 6.02 -4.05
CA GLY A 105 -10.84 5.10 -5.01
C GLY A 105 -11.54 3.74 -5.03
N HIS A 106 -11.28 2.97 -6.10
CA HIS A 106 -11.67 1.58 -6.17
C HIS A 106 -11.05 0.77 -5.02
N GLU A 107 -11.75 -0.25 -4.51
CA GLU A 107 -11.41 -1.01 -3.29
C GLU A 107 -9.92 -1.38 -3.20
N GLU A 108 -9.35 -1.94 -4.27
CA GLU A 108 -7.93 -2.30 -4.33
C GLU A 108 -6.99 -1.09 -4.16
N CYS A 109 -7.27 0.02 -4.84
CA CYS A 109 -6.47 1.25 -4.74
C CYS A 109 -6.63 1.90 -3.36
N ALA A 110 -7.85 1.93 -2.82
CA ALA A 110 -8.13 2.47 -1.50
C ALA A 110 -7.37 1.71 -0.40
N GLY A 111 -7.33 0.38 -0.49
CA GLY A 111 -6.58 -0.49 0.42
C GLY A 111 -5.08 -0.15 0.43
N TRP A 112 -4.46 -0.06 -0.76
CA TRP A 112 -3.04 0.31 -0.86
C TRP A 112 -2.77 1.75 -0.43
N ALA A 113 -3.69 2.69 -0.68
CA ALA A 113 -3.54 4.08 -0.27
C ALA A 113 -3.54 4.19 1.25
N GLY A 114 -4.41 3.42 1.93
CA GLY A 114 -4.37 3.31 3.38
C GLY A 114 -3.05 2.78 3.92
N ILE A 115 -2.46 1.77 3.26
CA ILE A 115 -1.13 1.26 3.64
C ILE A 115 -0.04 2.32 3.43
N ALA A 116 -0.08 3.04 2.30
CA ALA A 116 0.83 4.15 2.01
C ALA A 116 0.74 5.26 3.08
N LEU A 117 -0.47 5.66 3.46
CA LEU A 117 -0.72 6.66 4.50
C LEU A 117 -0.29 6.18 5.89
N ASN A 118 -0.36 4.88 6.17
CA ASN A 118 0.11 4.33 7.43
C ASN A 118 1.63 4.57 7.63
N HIS A 119 2.42 4.63 6.57
CA HIS A 119 3.84 5.05 6.66
C HIS A 119 4.01 6.52 7.07
N LEU A 120 3.02 7.36 6.77
CA LEU A 120 2.96 8.77 7.13
C LEU A 120 2.27 9.07 8.46
N SER A 121 1.63 8.08 9.10
CA SER A 121 0.76 8.22 10.29
C SER A 121 1.43 8.81 11.56
N LYS A 122 2.63 9.36 11.42
CA LYS A 122 3.33 10.16 12.44
C LYS A 122 2.60 11.46 12.73
N LYS A 123 2.76 11.97 13.96
CA LYS A 123 2.16 13.22 14.49
C LYS A 123 2.17 14.43 13.53
N LYS A 124 3.19 14.55 12.67
CA LYS A 124 3.34 15.67 11.73
C LYS A 124 2.15 15.82 10.77
N TRP A 125 1.60 14.71 10.27
CA TRP A 125 0.58 14.73 9.20
C TRP A 125 -0.81 14.31 9.65
N LYS A 126 -0.92 13.80 10.88
CA LYS A 126 -2.17 13.33 11.47
C LYS A 126 -3.32 14.32 11.28
N ASP A 127 -3.15 15.57 11.71
CA ASP A 127 -4.22 16.58 11.65
C ASP A 127 -4.63 16.87 10.20
N LYS A 128 -3.65 16.94 9.28
CA LYS A 128 -3.95 17.18 7.86
C LYS A 128 -4.65 15.99 7.21
N ILE A 129 -4.28 14.77 7.56
CA ILE A 129 -4.96 13.56 7.09
C ILE A 129 -6.41 13.54 7.59
N ILE A 130 -6.64 13.84 8.88
CA ILE A 130 -7.99 13.90 9.46
C ILE A 130 -8.84 14.98 8.76
N GLU A 131 -8.25 16.15 8.51
CA GLU A 131 -8.91 17.24 7.76
C GLU A 131 -9.34 16.78 6.36
N LEU A 132 -8.42 16.15 5.62
CA LEU A 132 -8.66 15.66 4.26
C LEU A 132 -9.69 14.54 4.21
N ILE A 133 -9.65 13.59 5.15
CA ILE A 133 -10.67 12.53 5.26
C ILE A 133 -12.05 13.17 5.40
N ASN A 134 -12.22 14.07 6.37
CA ASN A 134 -13.50 14.76 6.55
C ASN A 134 -13.93 15.55 5.32
N PHE A 135 -12.99 16.25 4.66
CA PHE A 135 -13.26 17.01 3.45
C PHE A 135 -13.79 16.12 2.31
N TYR A 136 -13.13 14.99 2.03
CA TYR A 136 -13.53 14.08 0.97
C TYR A 136 -14.79 13.30 1.31
N THR A 137 -15.01 12.94 2.59
CA THR A 137 -16.30 12.40 3.04
C THR A 137 -17.42 13.41 2.78
N ASP A 138 -17.24 14.65 3.22
CA ASP A 138 -18.26 15.70 3.11
C ASP A 138 -18.57 16.06 1.65
N ARG A 139 -17.58 15.99 0.77
CA ARG A 139 -17.74 16.26 -0.66
C ARG A 139 -18.45 15.14 -1.42
N ASN A 140 -18.41 13.91 -0.90
CA ASN A 140 -18.95 12.72 -1.57
C ASN A 140 -20.03 12.01 -0.74
N ARG A 141 -20.85 12.78 0.00
CA ARG A 141 -21.90 12.23 0.89
C ARG A 141 -22.98 11.41 0.18
N ASP A 142 -23.13 11.57 -1.14
CA ASP A 142 -24.09 10.81 -1.94
C ASP A 142 -23.60 9.37 -2.22
N ASP A 143 -22.33 9.07 -1.94
CA ASP A 143 -21.75 7.73 -2.05
C ASP A 143 -21.60 7.10 -0.67
N ASN A 144 -22.41 6.08 -0.38
CA ASN A 144 -22.37 5.40 0.91
C ASN A 144 -21.03 4.69 1.17
N ALA A 145 -20.33 4.22 0.13
CA ALA A 145 -19.05 3.52 0.28
C ALA A 145 -17.96 4.44 0.84
N VAL A 146 -18.06 5.74 0.61
CA VAL A 146 -17.13 6.74 1.15
C VAL A 146 -17.14 6.74 2.67
N PHE A 147 -18.29 6.54 3.32
CA PHE A 147 -18.34 6.48 4.78
C PHE A 147 -17.61 5.25 5.31
N HIS A 148 -17.79 4.10 4.65
CA HIS A 148 -17.10 2.86 4.95
C HIS A 148 -15.58 3.03 4.86
N HIS A 149 -15.08 3.53 3.72
CA HIS A 149 -13.65 3.73 3.50
C HIS A 149 -13.04 4.73 4.47
N SER A 150 -13.76 5.79 4.80
CA SER A 150 -13.30 6.84 5.71
C SER A 150 -13.10 6.33 7.15
N TRP A 151 -14.10 5.63 7.71
CA TRP A 151 -13.97 5.11 9.08
C TRP A 151 -12.92 3.99 9.14
N LEU A 152 -12.88 3.12 8.13
CA LEU A 152 -11.92 2.04 8.04
C LEU A 152 -10.48 2.58 7.93
N LEU A 153 -10.29 3.68 7.20
CA LEU A 153 -8.99 4.35 7.10
C LEU A 153 -8.56 4.91 8.46
N LEU A 154 -9.45 5.63 9.16
CA LEU A 154 -9.16 6.16 10.50
C LEU A 154 -8.82 5.04 11.51
N TYR A 155 -9.53 3.90 11.41
CA TYR A 155 -9.25 2.70 12.20
C TYR A 155 -7.87 2.13 11.90
N LYS A 156 -7.56 1.89 10.62
CA LYS A 156 -6.25 1.34 10.19
C LYS A 156 -5.08 2.25 10.56
N LEU A 157 -5.28 3.57 10.54
CA LEU A 157 -4.27 4.55 10.97
C LEU A 157 -4.14 4.67 12.49
N GLY A 158 -5.08 4.12 13.27
CA GLY A 158 -5.07 4.18 14.73
C GLY A 158 -5.45 5.56 15.29
N PHE A 159 -6.22 6.36 14.55
CA PHE A 159 -6.66 7.69 14.98
C PHE A 159 -7.97 7.58 15.76
N LYS A 160 -7.93 7.03 16.99
CA LYS A 160 -9.11 6.71 17.81
C LYS A 160 -9.98 7.91 18.09
N HIS A 161 -9.40 9.03 18.51
CA HIS A 161 -10.18 10.23 18.82
C HIS A 161 -10.92 10.74 17.58
N ALA A 162 -10.21 10.84 16.46
CA ALA A 162 -10.81 11.25 15.18
C ALA A 162 -11.85 10.25 14.69
N LEU A 163 -11.65 8.94 14.86
CA LEU A 163 -12.61 7.91 14.52
C LEU A 163 -13.90 8.03 15.34
N LYS A 164 -13.79 8.25 16.65
CA LYS A 164 -14.96 8.47 17.51
C LYS A 164 -15.75 9.71 17.10
N GLU A 165 -15.05 10.82 16.84
CA GLU A 165 -15.68 12.05 16.35
C GLU A 165 -16.34 11.86 14.98
N TYR A 166 -15.69 11.12 14.09
CA TYR A 166 -16.20 10.78 12.77
C TYR A 166 -17.51 9.97 12.86
N ILE A 167 -17.53 8.91 13.67
CA ILE A 167 -18.71 8.06 13.88
C ILE A 167 -19.88 8.88 14.42
N GLU A 168 -19.63 9.75 15.40
CA GLU A 168 -20.69 10.60 15.95
C GLU A 168 -21.18 11.61 14.90
N LYS A 169 -20.27 12.25 14.15
CA LYS A 169 -20.60 13.23 13.11
C LYS A 169 -21.46 12.63 12.00
N TYR A 170 -21.15 11.41 11.56
CA TYR A 170 -21.81 10.76 10.41
C TYR A 170 -22.73 9.61 10.80
N LYS A 171 -23.17 9.56 12.06
CA LYS A 171 -23.99 8.47 12.61
C LYS A 171 -25.17 8.04 11.74
N ILE A 172 -25.87 8.99 11.11
CA ILE A 172 -27.02 8.74 10.24
C ILE A 172 -26.63 7.95 8.98
N TYR A 173 -25.41 8.14 8.48
CA TYR A 173 -24.88 7.46 7.30
C TYR A 173 -24.17 6.14 7.63
N MET A 174 -23.93 5.87 8.91
CA MET A 174 -23.22 4.70 9.40
C MET A 174 -24.14 3.64 10.02
N GLU A 175 -25.46 3.80 9.88
CA GLU A 175 -26.41 2.81 10.41
C GLU A 175 -26.23 1.47 9.70
N GLY A 176 -25.83 0.44 10.46
CA GLY A 176 -25.54 -0.90 9.94
C GLY A 176 -24.12 -1.11 9.41
N GLU A 177 -23.26 -0.07 9.41
CA GLU A 177 -21.85 -0.18 9.00
C GLU A 177 -20.94 -0.76 10.08
N LEU A 178 -21.31 -0.58 11.35
CA LEU A 178 -20.53 -1.04 12.51
C LEU A 178 -21.40 -1.97 13.36
N ASP A 179 -20.86 -3.14 13.70
CA ASP A 179 -21.47 -4.02 14.67
C ASP A 179 -20.92 -3.77 16.10
N ASN A 180 -21.42 -4.55 17.07
CA ASN A 180 -20.99 -4.38 18.47
C ASN A 180 -19.52 -4.79 18.69
N ASP A 181 -18.99 -5.69 17.86
CA ASP A 181 -17.61 -6.13 17.94
C ASP A 181 -16.70 -5.02 17.42
N ASP A 182 -17.06 -4.37 16.29
CA ASP A 182 -16.36 -3.20 15.76
C ASP A 182 -16.30 -2.06 16.79
N LEU A 183 -17.43 -1.75 17.44
CA LEU A 183 -17.49 -0.70 18.46
C LEU A 183 -16.63 -1.04 19.69
N SER A 184 -16.59 -2.31 20.08
CA SER A 184 -15.72 -2.79 21.16
C SER A 184 -14.24 -2.68 20.79
N ASP A 185 -13.87 -3.05 19.56
CA ASP A 185 -12.49 -2.95 19.07
C ASP A 185 -12.03 -1.49 19.00
N ILE A 186 -12.90 -0.58 18.54
CA ILE A 186 -12.62 0.86 18.52
C ILE A 186 -12.43 1.40 19.94
N GLU A 187 -13.23 0.96 20.91
CA GLU A 187 -13.07 1.37 22.31
C GLU A 187 -11.74 0.89 22.91
N ASN A 188 -11.27 -0.29 22.51
CA ASN A 188 -10.01 -0.87 22.96
C ASN A 188 -8.78 -0.42 22.15
N MET A 189 -8.98 0.28 21.04
CA MET A 189 -7.91 0.77 20.18
C MET A 189 -6.95 1.71 20.94
N VAL A 190 -5.66 1.60 20.63
CA VAL A 190 -4.60 2.49 21.15
C VAL A 190 -4.43 3.69 20.22
N GLU A 191 -4.45 4.89 20.77
CA GLU A 191 -4.23 6.13 20.02
C GLU A 191 -2.79 6.20 19.48
N ARG A 192 -2.65 6.45 18.17
CA ARG A 192 -1.37 6.70 17.50
C ARG A 192 -1.07 8.19 17.30
#